data_AF-A0A928VFJ1-F1
#
_entry.id   AF-A0A928VFJ1-F1
#
_cell.length_a   1.000
_cell.length_b   1.000
_cell.length_c   1.000
_cell.angle_alpha   90.00
_cell.angle_beta   90.00
_cell.angle_gamma   90.00
#
_symmetry.space_group_name_H-M   'P 1'
#
loop_
_entity.id
_entity.type
_entity.pdbx_description
1 polymer ?
#
loop_
_entity_poly.entity_id
_entity_poly.type
_entity_poly.pdbx_seq_one_letter_code
_entity_poly.pdbx_strand_id
1 'polypeptide(L)'
;MVIQELASSPDTELFGRIMCGIRRSQNLSEVLSATVGEVGQFLNCDRVKIYEFQPDETGCVVAEWIREQRLPSLLGLTFPADDIPPHARELFVKTRARSVVNLSERQIGQTGIDPTTPEEVRYRPLDPCHAEYLSAMGIQSSL
;
A
#
# COMPACT_ATOMS: atom_id res chain seq x y z
N MET A 1 35.85 0.81 -23.83
CA MET A 1 35.67 0.20 -22.50
C MET A 1 35.13 1.28 -21.58
N VAL A 2 33.80 1.47 -21.59
CA VAL A 2 33.11 2.41 -20.70
C VAL A 2 32.23 1.52 -19.82
N ILE A 3 32.76 1.16 -18.65
CA ILE A 3 31.95 0.58 -17.58
C ILE A 3 31.35 1.79 -16.87
N GLN A 4 30.13 2.12 -17.26
CA GLN A 4 29.34 3.14 -16.57
C GLN A 4 28.82 2.45 -15.30
N GLU A 5 29.31 2.89 -14.15
CA GLU A 5 28.79 2.52 -12.83
C GLU A 5 27.28 2.71 -12.83
N LEU A 6 26.54 1.61 -12.81
CA LEU A 6 25.14 1.58 -12.42
C LEU A 6 25.10 1.87 -10.92
N ALA A 7 25.11 3.14 -10.53
CA ALA A 7 24.67 3.52 -9.20
C ALA A 7 23.26 2.95 -9.02
N SER A 8 23.05 2.07 -8.04
CA SER A 8 21.73 1.51 -7.76
C SER A 8 20.78 2.64 -7.40
N SER A 9 19.70 2.79 -8.18
CA SER A 9 18.62 3.70 -7.76
C SER A 9 18.07 3.19 -6.42
N PRO A 10 17.58 4.09 -5.54
CA PRO A 10 16.96 3.69 -4.27
C PRO A 10 15.84 2.64 -4.46
N ASP A 11 15.14 2.70 -5.60
CA ASP A 11 14.15 1.68 -5.99
C ASP A 11 14.78 0.30 -6.19
N THR A 12 15.92 0.22 -6.88
CA THR A 12 16.64 -1.03 -7.15
C THR A 12 17.14 -1.67 -5.86
N GLU A 13 17.58 -0.86 -4.90
CA GLU A 13 18.00 -1.34 -3.58
C GLU A 13 16.84 -1.87 -2.75
N LEU A 14 15.69 -1.17 -2.76
CA LEU A 14 14.47 -1.63 -2.09
C LEU A 14 14.04 -3.00 -2.64
N PHE A 15 13.91 -3.12 -3.97
CA PHE A 15 13.57 -4.38 -4.62
C PHE A 15 14.56 -5.48 -4.24
N GLY A 16 15.87 -5.18 -4.23
CA GLY A 16 16.91 -6.12 -3.82
C GLY A 16 16.74 -6.62 -2.38
N ARG A 17 16.44 -5.73 -1.43
CA ARG A 17 16.23 -6.08 -0.01
C ARG A 17 14.99 -6.95 0.19
N ILE A 18 13.86 -6.55 -0.40
CA ILE A 18 12.60 -7.32 -0.35
C ILE A 18 12.81 -8.71 -0.96
N MET A 19 13.43 -8.81 -2.15
CA MET A 19 13.69 -10.08 -2.81
C MET A 19 14.65 -10.98 -2.03
N CYS A 20 15.66 -10.41 -1.37
CA CYS A 20 16.52 -11.16 -0.46
C CYS A 20 15.76 -11.71 0.75
N GLY A 21 14.85 -10.92 1.33
CA GLY A 21 13.98 -11.35 2.42
C GLY A 21 13.11 -12.54 2.02
N ILE A 22 12.43 -12.44 0.89
CA ILE A 22 11.60 -13.52 0.32
C ILE A 22 12.41 -14.80 0.08
N ARG A 23 13.63 -14.68 -0.46
CA ARG A 23 14.47 -15.85 -0.79
C ARG A 23 15.11 -16.53 0.41
N ARG A 24 15.33 -15.81 1.52
CA ARG A 24 16.06 -16.33 2.68
C ARG A 24 15.15 -16.91 3.76
N SER A 25 13.92 -16.40 3.90
CA SER A 25 12.98 -16.91 4.90
C SER A 25 11.98 -17.90 4.28
N GLN A 26 11.72 -19.00 4.99
CA GLN A 26 10.61 -19.92 4.68
C GLN A 26 9.34 -19.57 5.48
N ASN A 27 9.39 -18.51 6.29
CA ASN A 27 8.29 -18.08 7.14
C ASN A 27 7.61 -16.86 6.50
N LEU A 28 6.39 -17.06 6.01
CA LEU A 28 5.61 -16.00 5.37
C LEU A 28 5.46 -14.78 6.28
N SER A 29 5.25 -14.96 7.58
CA SER A 29 5.08 -13.86 8.52
C SER A 29 6.33 -12.95 8.59
N GLU A 30 7.53 -13.55 8.60
CA GLU A 30 8.78 -12.79 8.59
C GLU A 30 8.95 -12.00 7.29
N VAL A 31 8.61 -12.61 6.14
CA VAL A 31 8.67 -11.96 4.83
C VAL A 31 7.72 -10.76 4.77
N LEU A 32 6.48 -10.94 5.21
CA LEU A 32 5.47 -9.88 5.21
C LEU A 32 5.88 -8.75 6.16
N SER A 33 6.36 -9.07 7.37
CA SER A 33 6.83 -8.10 8.35
C SER A 33 8.03 -7.30 7.85
N ALA A 34 8.99 -7.94 7.17
CA ALA A 34 10.13 -7.25 6.58
C ALA A 34 9.67 -6.31 5.44
N THR A 35 8.73 -6.78 4.61
CA THR A 35 8.21 -6.03 3.47
C THR A 35 7.52 -4.74 3.91
N VAL A 36 6.62 -4.79 4.90
CA VAL A 36 5.95 -3.58 5.41
C VAL A 36 6.93 -2.58 6.01
N GLY A 37 8.00 -3.07 6.66
CA GLY A 37 9.04 -2.21 7.22
C GLY A 37 9.87 -1.49 6.15
N GLU A 38 10.31 -2.22 5.13
CA GLU A 38 11.08 -1.66 4.00
C GLU A 38 10.26 -0.65 3.20
N VAL A 39 9.00 -0.99 2.88
CA VAL A 39 8.09 -0.10 2.15
C VAL A 39 7.76 1.15 2.97
N GLY A 40 7.53 1.01 4.28
CA GLY A 40 7.21 2.15 5.15
C GLY A 40 8.36 3.15 5.29
N GLN A 41 9.59 2.65 5.39
CA GLN A 41 10.79 3.49 5.38
C GLN A 41 10.98 4.18 4.03
N PHE A 42 10.80 3.45 2.93
CA PHE A 42 10.98 3.98 1.59
C PHE A 42 9.94 5.06 1.23
N LEU A 43 8.66 4.80 1.48
CA LEU A 43 7.56 5.75 1.20
C LEU A 43 7.52 6.92 2.17
N ASN A 44 8.30 6.85 3.25
CA ASN A 44 8.30 7.84 4.31
C ASN A 44 6.87 8.15 4.84
N CYS A 45 6.03 7.11 5.03
CA CYS A 45 4.67 7.25 5.56
C CYS A 45 4.58 6.91 7.06
N ASP A 46 3.39 7.08 7.66
CA ASP A 46 3.16 6.78 9.08
C ASP A 46 2.72 5.33 9.35
N ARG A 47 2.07 4.68 8.38
CA ARG A 47 1.64 3.28 8.47
C ARG A 47 1.70 2.58 7.12
N VAL A 48 2.16 1.32 7.11
CA VAL A 48 1.97 0.37 6.01
C VAL A 48 1.32 -0.88 6.58
N LYS A 49 0.34 -1.45 5.88
CA LYS A 49 -0.31 -2.69 6.27
C LYS A 49 -0.48 -3.63 5.09
N ILE A 50 -0.40 -4.94 5.34
CA ILE A 50 -0.83 -5.97 4.40
C ILE A 50 -2.19 -6.47 4.87
N TYR A 51 -3.16 -6.33 3.98
CA TYR A 51 -4.55 -6.74 4.20
C TYR A 51 -4.83 -8.01 3.40
N GLU A 52 -5.17 -9.09 4.09
CA GLU A 52 -5.51 -10.37 3.49
C GLU A 52 -7.03 -10.53 3.44
N PHE A 53 -7.57 -10.83 2.25
CA PHE A 53 -8.96 -11.22 2.08
C PHE A 53 -9.14 -12.69 2.46
N GLN A 54 -10.13 -12.96 3.31
CA GLN A 54 -10.53 -14.31 3.73
C GLN A 54 -11.57 -14.90 2.77
N PRO A 55 -11.82 -16.22 2.82
CA PRO A 55 -12.81 -16.87 1.95
C PRO A 55 -14.24 -16.34 2.08
N ASP A 56 -14.59 -15.76 3.23
CA ASP A 56 -15.89 -15.13 3.51
C ASP A 56 -15.93 -13.63 3.14
N GLU A 57 -14.93 -13.17 2.38
CA GLU A 57 -14.74 -11.78 1.94
C GLU A 57 -14.44 -10.77 3.05
N THR A 58 -14.40 -11.18 4.32
CA THR A 58 -13.80 -10.36 5.38
C THR A 58 -12.32 -10.18 5.09
N GLY A 59 -11.66 -9.24 5.77
CA GLY A 59 -10.21 -9.22 5.68
C GLY A 59 -9.51 -8.83 6.96
N CYS A 60 -8.26 -9.27 7.04
CA CYS A 60 -7.45 -9.22 8.24
C CYS A 60 -6.15 -8.50 7.94
N VAL A 61 -5.68 -7.69 8.89
CA VAL A 61 -4.34 -7.11 8.82
C VAL A 61 -3.34 -8.15 9.31
N VAL A 62 -2.59 -8.74 8.38
CA VAL A 62 -1.65 -9.85 8.65
C VAL A 62 -0.22 -9.37 8.87
N ALA A 63 0.12 -8.17 8.43
CA ALA A 63 1.37 -7.50 8.75
C ALA A 63 1.16 -5.99 8.81
N GLU A 64 1.89 -5.32 9.70
CA GLU A 64 1.80 -3.88 9.90
C GLU A 64 3.18 -3.31 10.25
N TRP A 65 3.45 -2.12 9.74
CA TRP A 65 4.53 -1.26 10.19
C TRP A 65 3.95 0.10 10.56
N ILE A 66 4.34 0.63 11.73
CA ILE A 66 3.95 1.94 12.23
C ILE A 66 5.21 2.72 12.55
N ARG A 67 5.28 3.94 12.04
CA ARG A 67 6.38 4.85 12.35
C ARG A 67 6.34 5.22 13.83
N GLU A 68 7.44 4.95 14.54
CA GLU A 68 7.67 5.37 15.92
C GLU A 68 6.50 5.03 16.89
N GLN A 69 5.68 4.02 16.55
CA GLN A 69 4.49 3.66 17.33
C GLN A 69 3.52 4.82 17.58
N ARG A 70 3.45 5.81 16.68
CA ARG A 70 2.61 7.01 16.84
C ARG A 70 1.11 6.75 16.66
N LEU A 71 0.74 5.58 16.15
CA LEU A 71 -0.63 5.20 15.86
C LEU A 71 -1.00 3.90 16.60
N PRO A 72 -2.27 3.68 16.96
CA PRO A 72 -2.73 2.39 17.47
C PRO A 72 -2.49 1.27 16.46
N SER A 73 -2.15 0.06 16.92
CA SER A 73 -1.98 -1.08 16.00
C SER A 73 -3.30 -1.59 15.45
N LEU A 74 -3.30 -1.94 14.17
CA LEU A 74 -4.40 -2.65 13.51
C LEU A 74 -4.10 -4.14 13.28
N LEU A 75 -2.89 -4.60 13.63
CA LEU A 75 -2.45 -5.98 13.41
C LEU A 75 -3.42 -6.98 14.06
N GLY A 76 -3.87 -7.96 13.27
CA GLY A 76 -4.81 -9.00 13.70
C GLY A 76 -6.27 -8.55 13.78
N LEU A 77 -6.60 -7.29 13.47
CA LEU A 77 -8.00 -6.86 13.37
C LEU A 77 -8.63 -7.38 12.08
N THR A 78 -9.87 -7.85 12.20
CA THR A 78 -10.72 -8.27 11.09
C THR A 78 -11.74 -7.18 10.77
N PHE A 79 -11.88 -6.88 9.48
CA PHE A 79 -12.79 -5.90 8.92
C PHE A 79 -13.87 -6.62 8.11
N PRO A 80 -15.14 -6.15 8.17
CA PRO A 80 -16.24 -6.78 7.45
C PRO A 80 -16.08 -6.63 5.94
N ALA A 81 -16.71 -7.53 5.17
CA ALA A 81 -16.66 -7.50 3.70
C ALA A 81 -17.16 -6.18 3.09
N ASP A 82 -18.06 -5.49 3.79
CA ASP A 82 -18.66 -4.23 3.36
C ASP A 82 -17.68 -3.03 3.42
N ASP A 83 -16.59 -3.13 4.19
CA ASP A 83 -15.55 -2.08 4.25
C ASP A 83 -14.85 -1.89 2.91
N ILE A 84 -14.81 -2.93 2.07
CA ILE A 84 -14.28 -2.88 0.70
C ILE A 84 -15.31 -3.53 -0.24
N PRO A 85 -16.28 -2.76 -0.77
CA PRO A 85 -17.37 -3.31 -1.55
C PRO A 85 -16.89 -3.98 -2.86
N PRO A 86 -17.67 -4.91 -3.45
CA PRO A 86 -17.25 -5.71 -4.60
C PRO A 86 -16.67 -4.90 -5.78
N HIS A 87 -17.30 -3.77 -6.12
CA HIS A 87 -16.83 -2.90 -7.21
C HIS A 87 -15.45 -2.27 -6.93
N ALA A 88 -15.14 -1.98 -5.65
CA ALA A 88 -13.83 -1.48 -5.25
C ALA A 88 -12.76 -2.59 -5.34
N ARG A 89 -13.11 -3.83 -4.97
CA ARG A 89 -12.23 -5.00 -5.12
C ARG A 89 -11.86 -5.24 -6.58
N GLU A 90 -12.85 -5.20 -7.49
CA GLU A 90 -12.60 -5.30 -8.93
C GLU A 90 -11.67 -4.21 -9.45
N LEU A 91 -11.80 -2.99 -8.91
CA LEU A 91 -10.93 -1.88 -9.28
C LEU A 91 -9.48 -2.16 -8.87
N PHE A 92 -9.24 -2.67 -7.65
CA PHE A 92 -7.90 -3.04 -7.18
C PHE A 92 -7.26 -4.14 -8.04
N VAL A 93 -8.04 -5.10 -8.54
CA VAL A 93 -7.54 -6.13 -9.48
C VAL A 93 -7.08 -5.48 -10.80
N LYS A 94 -7.82 -4.49 -11.30
CA LYS A 94 -7.55 -3.83 -12.59
C LYS A 94 -6.41 -2.81 -12.51
N THR A 95 -6.40 -1.94 -11.51
CA THR A 95 -5.44 -0.82 -11.42
C THR A 95 -4.21 -1.15 -10.59
N ARG A 96 -4.28 -2.13 -9.68
CA ARG A 96 -3.22 -2.60 -8.75
C ARG A 96 -2.68 -1.57 -7.76
N ALA A 97 -2.75 -0.27 -8.07
CA ALA A 97 -2.41 0.84 -7.19
C ALA A 97 -3.52 1.90 -7.22
N ARG A 98 -3.68 2.64 -6.11
CA ARG A 98 -4.64 3.75 -5.98
C ARG A 98 -4.11 4.77 -4.98
N SER A 99 -3.94 6.03 -5.39
CA SER A 99 -3.55 7.08 -4.45
C SER A 99 -4.73 7.98 -4.06
N VAL A 100 -4.87 8.26 -2.77
CA VAL A 100 -5.63 9.39 -2.23
C VAL A 100 -4.60 10.40 -1.77
N VAL A 101 -4.35 11.41 -2.60
CA VAL A 101 -3.26 12.38 -2.38
C VAL A 101 -3.57 13.29 -1.20
N ASN A 102 -4.78 13.83 -1.17
CA ASN A 102 -5.25 14.69 -0.09
C ASN A 102 -6.73 14.41 0.20
N LEU A 103 -7.01 13.89 1.40
CA LEU A 103 -8.37 13.62 1.83
C LEU A 103 -9.22 14.89 1.94
N SER A 104 -8.62 16.03 2.33
CA SER A 104 -9.37 17.29 2.45
C SER A 104 -9.88 17.80 1.10
N GLU A 105 -9.21 17.43 0.01
CA GLU A 105 -9.59 17.78 -1.36
C GLU A 105 -10.54 16.73 -1.98
N ARG A 106 -10.80 15.60 -1.30
CA ARG A 106 -11.69 14.51 -1.75
C ARG A 106 -11.38 13.96 -3.16
N GLN A 107 -10.11 14.00 -3.56
CA GLN A 107 -9.66 13.53 -4.87
C GLN A 107 -8.82 12.25 -4.74
N ILE A 108 -9.14 11.26 -5.58
CA ILE A 108 -8.33 10.05 -5.79
C ILE A 108 -7.48 10.29 -7.04
N GLY A 109 -6.15 10.29 -6.89
CA GLY A 109 -5.22 10.23 -8.02
C GLY A 109 -5.00 8.77 -8.42
N GLN A 110 -5.26 8.43 -9.67
CA GLN A 110 -4.86 7.15 -10.25
C GLN A 110 -3.80 7.39 -11.32
N THR A 111 -2.59 6.88 -11.08
CA THR A 111 -1.55 6.75 -12.10
C THR A 111 -1.66 5.36 -12.70
N GLY A 112 -1.67 5.26 -14.04
CA GLY A 112 -1.57 3.96 -14.69
C GLY A 112 -0.16 3.39 -14.50
N ILE A 113 -0.04 2.10 -14.20
CA ILE A 113 1.26 1.41 -14.07
C ILE A 113 1.80 0.99 -15.46
N ASP A 114 1.66 1.86 -16.46
CA ASP A 114 2.21 1.61 -17.79
C ASP A 114 3.50 2.43 -17.95
N PRO A 115 4.68 1.78 -17.89
CA PRO A 115 5.97 2.47 -18.00
C PRO A 115 6.25 3.02 -19.42
N THR A 116 5.36 2.78 -20.39
CA THR A 116 5.56 3.16 -21.80
C THR A 116 4.75 4.35 -22.27
N THR A 117 3.81 4.86 -21.47
CA THR A 117 2.97 6.01 -21.83
C THR A 117 3.18 7.18 -20.87
N PRO A 118 3.15 8.45 -21.35
CA PRO A 118 3.20 9.62 -20.47
C PRO A 118 2.05 9.55 -19.47
N GLU A 119 2.39 9.50 -18.19
CA GLU A 119 1.45 9.29 -17.08
C GLU A 119 0.47 10.46 -16.95
N GLU A 120 -0.75 10.29 -17.45
CA GLU A 120 -1.84 11.21 -17.17
C GLU A 120 -2.52 10.77 -15.86
N VAL A 121 -2.31 11.52 -14.78
CA VAL A 121 -2.96 11.26 -13.49
C VAL A 121 -4.47 11.46 -13.67
N ARG A 122 -5.21 10.35 -13.61
CA ARG A 122 -6.67 10.39 -13.68
C ARG A 122 -7.23 10.61 -12.29
N TYR A 123 -7.77 11.81 -12.06
CA TYR A 123 -8.46 12.13 -10.84
C TYR A 123 -9.90 11.61 -10.88
N ARG A 124 -10.29 10.85 -9.86
CA ARG A 124 -11.68 10.42 -9.65
C ARG A 124 -12.18 10.91 -8.29
N PRO A 125 -13.47 11.24 -8.17
CA PRO A 125 -14.04 11.61 -6.88
C PRO A 125 -13.93 10.44 -5.90
N LEU A 126 -13.59 10.76 -4.66
CA LEU A 126 -13.62 9.82 -3.55
C LEU A 126 -15.07 9.61 -3.08
N ASP A 127 -15.45 8.34 -2.89
CA ASP A 127 -16.76 8.02 -2.31
C ASP A 127 -16.92 8.69 -0.92
N PRO A 128 -18.04 9.39 -0.63
CA PRO A 128 -18.22 10.10 0.63
C PRO A 128 -18.14 9.22 1.88
N CYS A 129 -18.70 8.01 1.84
CA CYS A 129 -18.65 7.07 2.97
C CYS A 129 -17.20 6.68 3.26
N HIS A 130 -16.43 6.40 2.21
CA HIS A 130 -15.01 6.08 2.37
C HIS A 130 -14.19 7.29 2.85
N ALA A 131 -14.53 8.52 2.44
CA ALA A 131 -13.89 9.73 2.94
C ALA A 131 -14.13 9.93 4.45
N GLU A 132 -15.36 9.70 4.91
CA GLU A 132 -15.72 9.74 6.33
C GLU A 132 -14.99 8.67 7.13
N TYR A 133 -14.92 7.43 6.60
CA TYR A 133 -14.16 6.34 7.20
C TYR A 133 -12.69 6.70 7.40
N LEU A 134 -12.02 7.19 6.34
CA LEU A 134 -10.60 7.58 6.43
C LEU A 134 -10.39 8.72 7.43
N SER A 135 -11.31 9.69 7.47
CA SER A 135 -11.27 10.79 8.42
C SER A 135 -11.45 10.30 9.87
N ALA A 136 -12.37 9.37 10.12
CA ALA A 136 -12.58 8.78 11.43
C ALA A 136 -11.36 7.97 11.92
N MET A 137 -10.63 7.37 10.97
CA MET A 137 -9.37 6.67 11.22
C MET A 137 -8.15 7.61 11.34
N GLY A 138 -8.34 8.92 11.20
CA GLY A 138 -7.26 9.93 11.26
C GLY A 138 -6.31 9.91 10.06
N ILE A 139 -6.73 9.35 8.93
CA ILE A 139 -5.92 9.21 7.71
C ILE A 139 -6.06 10.48 6.87
N GLN A 140 -4.93 11.06 6.44
CA GLN A 140 -4.92 12.27 5.59
C GLN A 140 -4.62 11.97 4.11
N SER A 141 -3.90 10.88 3.84
CA SER A 141 -3.56 10.39 2.51
C SER A 141 -3.38 8.87 2.54
N SER A 142 -3.53 8.21 1.39
CA SER A 142 -3.40 6.74 1.27
C SER A 142 -2.83 6.37 -0.09
N LEU A 143 -2.13 5.23 -0.16
CA LEU A 143 -1.66 4.60 -1.39
C LEU A 143 -2.15 3.14 -1.46
#